data_AF-A0A2V8X4H7-F1
#
_entry.id   AF-A0A2V8X4H7-F1
#
_cell.length_a   1.000
_cell.length_b   1.000
_cell.length_c   1.000
_cell.angle_alpha   90.00
_cell.angle_beta   90.00
_cell.angle_gamma   90.00
#
_symmetry.space_group_name_H-M   'P 1'
#
loop_
_entity.id
_entity.type
_entity.pdbx_description
1 polymer ?
#
loop_
_entity_poly.entity_id
_entity_poly.type
_entity_poly.pdbx_seq_one_letter_code
_entity_poly.pdbx_strand_id
1 'polypeptide(L)'
;MADEKAKLLEAAIAQIEKSYGKGSIMRLGSRDVLVPVSVIPSGCLSIDAALGVGGFPRGRVIEIYGPESGGKTTMTLHVIAEAQKLGGQAAFIDAEHALDPTYARKLGVDVDNLLVSQPDNGEQALEIAETLIRSGGVDVVVVDSVAALVPKAELEGEMGEPQMGLQARLMSQALRKLTAIVSKSRTCLVFINQIREKIGVMFGNPETTTGGRALKFYASMRVDIRRIQAIKEGDKVVGSRTRAKVVKNKVAAPFREAEFDILYGEGISREGDLVDLGVEKGVLEKSGTWISFGGERMGQGRENARVFLKENTDIRDKLENTLRKKLEIPMPGSTGAAPGPNGHAASASAEKPQVKSAAAGADASKARPAR
;
A
#
# COMPACT_ATOMS: atom_id res chain seq x y z
N MET A 1 -50.20 9.31 11.66
CA MET A 1 -49.67 7.96 11.37
C MET A 1 -48.31 7.98 10.68
N ALA A 2 -48.18 8.35 9.40
CA ALA A 2 -46.86 8.39 8.71
C ALA A 2 -45.93 9.50 9.26
N ASP A 3 -46.49 10.68 9.51
CA ASP A 3 -45.77 11.85 10.05
C ASP A 3 -45.32 11.66 11.51
N GLU A 4 -46.10 10.88 12.27
CA GLU A 4 -45.80 10.56 13.67
C GLU A 4 -44.66 9.53 13.79
N LYS A 5 -44.65 8.51 12.92
CA LYS A 5 -43.51 7.57 12.80
C LYS A 5 -42.23 8.29 12.39
N ALA A 6 -42.32 9.27 11.49
CA ALA A 6 -41.17 10.08 11.09
C ALA A 6 -40.61 10.92 12.26
N LYS A 7 -41.48 11.58 13.03
CA LYS A 7 -41.05 12.33 14.23
C LYS A 7 -40.40 11.44 15.29
N LEU A 8 -40.97 10.27 15.57
CA LEU A 8 -40.38 9.30 16.50
C LEU A 8 -39.02 8.80 16.02
N LEU A 9 -38.86 8.56 14.72
CA LEU A 9 -37.59 8.16 14.12
C LEU A 9 -36.53 9.26 14.24
N GLU A 10 -36.86 10.51 13.94
CA GLU A 10 -35.92 11.64 14.06
C GLU A 10 -35.51 11.89 15.53
N ALA A 11 -36.45 11.75 16.47
CA ALA A 11 -36.14 11.83 17.90
C ALA A 11 -35.19 10.71 18.35
N ALA A 12 -35.41 9.49 17.87
CA ALA A 12 -34.52 8.35 18.15
C ALA A 12 -33.12 8.57 17.52
N ILE A 13 -33.04 9.07 16.30
CA ILE A 13 -31.77 9.43 15.63
C ILE A 13 -31.02 10.48 16.46
N ALA A 14 -31.68 11.56 16.86
CA ALA A 14 -31.07 12.63 17.66
C ALA A 14 -30.60 12.12 19.04
N GLN A 15 -31.36 11.22 19.67
CA GLN A 15 -30.97 10.59 20.92
C GLN A 15 -29.74 9.70 20.76
N ILE A 16 -29.66 8.94 19.67
CA ILE A 16 -28.50 8.10 19.33
C ILE A 16 -27.26 8.99 19.11
N GLU A 17 -27.36 10.06 18.30
CA GLU A 17 -26.23 10.97 18.09
C GLU A 17 -25.79 11.69 19.37
N LYS A 18 -26.73 12.07 20.25
CA LYS A 18 -26.40 12.68 21.55
C LYS A 18 -25.67 11.70 22.46
N SER A 19 -26.03 10.41 22.42
CA SER A 19 -25.47 9.39 23.32
C SER A 19 -24.14 8.81 22.81
N TYR A 20 -23.97 8.72 21.48
CA TYR A 20 -22.85 8.00 20.86
C TYR A 20 -21.99 8.87 19.93
N GLY A 21 -22.30 10.16 19.79
CA GLY A 21 -21.57 11.13 18.99
C GLY A 21 -22.16 11.32 17.58
N LYS A 22 -21.86 12.47 16.96
CA LYS A 22 -22.27 12.75 15.57
C LYS A 22 -21.76 11.67 14.62
N GLY A 23 -22.62 11.21 13.70
CA GLY A 23 -22.28 10.17 12.73
C GLY A 23 -22.36 8.74 13.26
N SER A 24 -22.81 8.51 14.50
CA SER A 24 -23.08 7.17 15.03
C SER A 24 -24.23 6.45 14.31
N ILE A 25 -25.13 7.21 13.67
CA ILE A 25 -26.20 6.72 12.82
C ILE A 25 -26.40 7.71 11.67
N MET A 26 -26.43 7.21 10.43
CA MET A 26 -26.57 8.04 9.23
C MET A 26 -27.43 7.35 8.20
N ARG A 27 -28.14 8.13 7.37
CA ARG A 27 -28.86 7.59 6.22
C ARG A 27 -27.84 7.20 5.15
N LEU A 28 -27.92 5.96 4.64
CA LEU A 28 -26.95 5.40 3.69
C LEU A 28 -26.78 6.24 2.41
N GLY A 29 -27.85 6.91 1.95
CA GLY A 29 -27.82 7.78 0.76
C GLY A 29 -27.41 9.23 1.02
N SER A 30 -27.02 9.59 2.25
CA SER A 30 -26.53 10.94 2.55
C SER A 30 -25.18 11.17 1.87
N ARG A 31 -24.93 12.41 1.41
CA ARG A 31 -23.69 12.77 0.68
C ARG A 31 -22.42 12.49 1.50
N ASP A 32 -22.51 12.53 2.82
CA ASP A 32 -21.40 12.24 3.75
C ASP A 32 -21.01 10.75 3.78
N VAL A 33 -21.89 9.84 3.36
CA VAL A 33 -21.63 8.40 3.27
C VAL A 33 -21.13 7.99 1.88
N LEU A 34 -21.45 8.79 0.85
CA LEU A 34 -21.06 8.56 -0.55
C LEU A 34 -19.61 8.97 -0.87
N VAL A 35 -18.78 9.21 0.14
CA VAL A 35 -17.38 9.60 -0.05
C VAL A 35 -16.62 8.45 -0.73
N PRO A 36 -15.94 8.70 -1.86
CA PRO A 36 -15.14 7.68 -2.53
C PRO A 36 -14.08 7.13 -1.57
N VAL A 37 -13.91 5.80 -1.60
CA VAL A 37 -12.95 5.11 -0.74
C VAL A 37 -11.55 5.67 -1.01
N SER A 38 -10.94 6.28 0.01
CA SER A 38 -9.56 6.75 -0.08
C SER A 38 -8.61 5.56 -0.15
N VAL A 39 -7.60 5.63 -1.00
CA VAL A 39 -6.70 4.51 -1.31
C VAL A 39 -5.24 4.93 -1.26
N ILE A 40 -4.36 3.94 -1.09
CA ILE A 40 -2.91 4.04 -1.28
C ILE A 40 -2.57 3.27 -2.55
N PRO A 41 -1.98 3.89 -3.59
CA PRO A 41 -1.57 3.20 -4.80
C PRO A 41 -0.63 2.02 -4.47
N SER A 42 -0.67 0.97 -5.28
CA SER A 42 0.20 -0.20 -5.12
C SER A 42 1.60 -0.01 -5.70
N GLY A 43 1.82 1.06 -6.46
CA GLY A 43 3.03 1.27 -7.28
C GLY A 43 2.99 0.56 -8.64
N CYS A 44 1.87 -0.11 -8.96
CA CYS A 44 1.67 -0.85 -10.21
C CYS A 44 0.24 -0.64 -10.72
N LEU A 45 0.10 -0.16 -11.96
CA LEU A 45 -1.20 0.24 -12.49
C LEU A 45 -2.12 -0.97 -12.70
N SER A 46 -1.58 -2.11 -13.16
CA SER A 46 -2.38 -3.33 -13.31
C SER A 46 -2.92 -3.83 -11.97
N ILE A 47 -2.14 -3.71 -10.88
CA ILE A 47 -2.61 -4.06 -9.54
C ILE A 47 -3.71 -3.09 -9.10
N ASP A 48 -3.51 -1.78 -9.26
CA ASP A 48 -4.52 -0.77 -8.95
C ASP A 48 -5.84 -1.01 -9.71
N ALA A 49 -5.74 -1.42 -10.97
CA ALA A 49 -6.88 -1.80 -11.83
C ALA A 49 -7.60 -3.05 -11.33
N ALA A 50 -6.84 -4.08 -10.92
CA ALA A 50 -7.38 -5.32 -10.38
C ALA A 50 -8.06 -5.11 -9.02
N LEU A 51 -7.55 -4.19 -8.20
CA LEU A 51 -8.20 -3.80 -6.94
C LEU A 51 -9.53 -3.06 -7.16
N GLY A 52 -9.69 -2.43 -8.33
CA GLY A 52 -10.95 -1.82 -8.80
C GLY A 52 -11.31 -0.47 -8.18
N VAL A 53 -10.59 -0.05 -7.14
CA VAL A 53 -10.70 1.28 -6.52
C VAL A 53 -9.45 2.14 -6.73
N GLY A 54 -8.46 1.64 -7.49
CA GLY A 54 -7.23 2.36 -7.81
C GLY A 54 -6.13 2.27 -6.76
N GLY A 55 -6.22 1.34 -5.81
CA GLY A 55 -5.20 1.11 -4.80
C GLY A 55 -5.74 0.33 -3.59
N PHE A 56 -4.92 0.20 -2.55
CA PHE A 56 -5.29 -0.42 -1.29
C PHE A 56 -6.13 0.54 -0.43
N PRO A 57 -7.35 0.14 -0.01
CA PRO A 57 -8.27 1.03 0.67
C PRO A 57 -7.83 1.33 2.10
N ARG A 58 -7.81 2.62 2.42
CA ARG A 58 -7.57 3.15 3.77
C ARG A 58 -8.71 2.78 4.71
N GLY A 59 -8.37 2.63 5.98
CA GLY A 59 -9.31 2.25 7.04
C GLY A 59 -9.82 0.81 6.91
N ARG A 60 -9.08 -0.07 6.24
CA ARG A 60 -9.44 -1.47 6.02
C ARG A 60 -8.31 -2.40 6.41
N VAL A 61 -8.70 -3.62 6.78
CA VAL A 61 -7.77 -4.76 6.95
C VAL A 61 -7.59 -5.46 5.60
N ILE A 62 -6.35 -5.71 5.22
CA ILE A 62 -5.94 -6.36 3.98
C ILE A 62 -5.09 -7.59 4.34
N GLU A 63 -5.26 -8.68 3.60
CA GLU A 63 -4.35 -9.83 3.67
C GLU A 63 -3.67 -10.03 2.32
N ILE A 64 -2.34 -10.06 2.31
CA ILE A 64 -1.53 -10.44 1.16
C ILE A 64 -0.87 -11.78 1.51
N TYR A 65 -1.21 -12.82 0.77
CA TYR A 65 -0.72 -14.17 1.05
C TYR A 65 -0.26 -14.87 -0.21
N GLY A 66 0.57 -15.90 -0.05
CA GLY A 66 1.17 -16.59 -1.17
C GLY A 66 2.36 -17.44 -0.77
N PRO A 67 2.92 -18.22 -1.71
CA PRO A 67 4.14 -18.99 -1.49
C PRO A 67 5.32 -18.12 -1.06
N GLU A 68 6.34 -18.76 -0.50
CA GLU A 68 7.64 -18.13 -0.27
C GLU A 68 8.21 -17.55 -1.57
N SER A 69 8.95 -16.45 -1.46
CA SER A 69 9.52 -15.74 -2.63
C SER A 69 8.48 -15.31 -3.69
N GLY A 70 7.18 -15.29 -3.35
CA GLY A 70 6.10 -14.84 -4.25
C GLY A 70 6.01 -13.32 -4.41
N GLY A 71 6.81 -12.54 -3.68
CA GLY A 71 6.83 -11.07 -3.76
C GLY A 71 5.92 -10.35 -2.75
N LYS A 72 5.45 -11.04 -1.70
CA LYS A 72 4.57 -10.46 -0.66
C LYS A 72 5.18 -9.19 -0.02
N THR A 73 6.38 -9.34 0.56
CA THR A 73 7.10 -8.24 1.22
C THR A 73 7.49 -7.14 0.22
N THR A 74 7.91 -7.50 -1.00
CA THR A 74 8.16 -6.52 -2.07
C THR A 74 6.92 -5.68 -2.38
N MET A 75 5.76 -6.30 -2.56
CA MET A 75 4.50 -5.58 -2.80
C MET A 75 4.16 -4.64 -1.64
N THR A 76 4.31 -5.07 -0.39
CA THR A 76 4.02 -4.20 0.76
C THR A 76 5.02 -3.05 0.90
N LEU A 77 6.29 -3.25 0.54
CA LEU A 77 7.27 -2.17 0.54
C LEU A 77 6.94 -1.12 -0.53
N HIS A 78 6.42 -1.51 -1.69
CA HIS A 78 5.89 -0.54 -2.66
C HIS A 78 4.69 0.22 -2.13
N VAL A 79 3.75 -0.44 -1.43
CA VAL A 79 2.61 0.25 -0.79
C VAL A 79 3.09 1.26 0.26
N ILE A 80 4.12 0.91 1.04
CA ILE A 80 4.77 1.83 1.99
C ILE A 80 5.39 3.02 1.26
N ALA A 81 6.18 2.76 0.21
CA ALA A 81 6.82 3.81 -0.57
C ALA A 81 5.78 4.78 -1.18
N GLU A 82 4.68 4.26 -1.72
CA GLU A 82 3.58 5.08 -2.26
C GLU A 82 2.85 5.86 -1.16
N ALA A 83 2.65 5.27 0.03
CA ALA A 83 2.08 6.00 1.17
C ALA A 83 2.96 7.18 1.59
N GLN A 84 4.28 6.96 1.67
CA GLN A 84 5.25 7.99 2.02
C GLN A 84 5.37 9.09 0.94
N LYS A 85 5.33 8.72 -0.35
CA LYS A 85 5.28 9.71 -1.46
C LYS A 85 4.05 10.62 -1.40
N LEU A 86 2.94 10.12 -0.86
CA LEU A 86 1.73 10.91 -0.61
C LEU A 86 1.80 11.74 0.70
N GLY A 87 2.96 11.79 1.36
CA GLY A 87 3.18 12.50 2.61
C GLY A 87 2.64 11.77 3.85
N GLY A 88 2.29 10.48 3.73
CA GLY A 88 1.79 9.67 4.82
C GLY A 88 2.89 8.98 5.63
N GLN A 89 2.54 8.58 6.85
CA GLN A 89 3.43 7.86 7.75
C GLN A 89 3.20 6.34 7.64
N ALA A 90 4.28 5.56 7.65
CA ALA A 90 4.22 4.10 7.58
C ALA A 90 4.84 3.45 8.81
N ALA A 91 4.35 2.25 9.14
CA ALA A 91 4.96 1.36 10.11
C ALA A 91 5.04 -0.08 9.62
N PHE A 92 6.09 -0.79 10.00
CA PHE A 92 6.37 -2.17 9.67
C PHE A 92 6.65 -2.98 10.94
N ILE A 93 5.80 -3.96 11.22
CA ILE A 93 5.94 -4.91 12.32
C ILE A 93 6.61 -6.16 11.74
N ASP A 94 7.93 -6.25 11.90
CA ASP A 94 8.79 -7.31 11.39
C ASP A 94 8.86 -8.46 12.41
N ALA A 95 7.83 -9.30 12.42
CA ALA A 95 7.79 -10.51 13.23
C ALA A 95 8.66 -11.63 12.64
N GLU A 96 8.96 -11.61 11.34
CA GLU A 96 9.88 -12.56 10.69
C GLU A 96 11.38 -12.19 10.86
N HIS A 97 11.68 -10.99 11.37
CA HIS A 97 13.06 -10.49 11.59
C HIS A 97 13.88 -10.52 10.29
N ALA A 98 13.23 -10.26 9.16
CA ALA A 98 13.77 -10.48 7.81
C ALA A 98 13.77 -9.22 6.93
N LEU A 99 13.38 -8.06 7.47
CA LEU A 99 13.37 -6.82 6.70
C LEU A 99 14.80 -6.33 6.40
N ASP A 100 15.13 -6.16 5.11
CA ASP A 100 16.38 -5.54 4.66
C ASP A 100 16.17 -4.03 4.37
N PRO A 101 16.75 -3.13 5.18
CA PRO A 101 16.65 -1.68 4.95
C PRO A 101 17.27 -1.22 3.62
N THR A 102 18.32 -1.90 3.16
CA THR A 102 19.01 -1.56 1.90
C THR A 102 18.10 -1.85 0.72
N TYR A 103 17.43 -3.01 0.73
CA TYR A 103 16.44 -3.36 -0.28
C TYR A 103 15.23 -2.44 -0.22
N ALA A 104 14.68 -2.15 0.96
CA ALA A 104 13.57 -1.22 1.14
C ALA A 104 13.88 0.16 0.54
N ARG A 105 15.07 0.71 0.80
CA ARG A 105 15.49 2.01 0.24
C ARG A 105 15.55 1.98 -1.30
N LYS A 106 16.02 0.88 -1.90
CA LYS A 106 16.02 0.71 -3.37
C LYS A 106 14.61 0.71 -3.96
N LEU A 107 13.62 0.22 -3.22
CA LEU A 107 12.21 0.25 -3.62
C LEU A 107 11.54 1.63 -3.44
N GLY A 108 12.30 2.62 -2.99
CA GLY A 108 11.81 3.99 -2.77
C GLY A 108 11.14 4.20 -1.42
N VAL A 109 11.33 3.29 -0.46
CA VAL A 109 10.92 3.50 0.93
C VAL A 109 11.87 4.53 1.56
N ASP A 110 11.28 5.54 2.20
CA ASP A 110 11.99 6.43 3.11
C ASP A 110 12.23 5.69 4.43
N VAL A 111 13.35 4.99 4.49
CA VAL A 111 13.75 4.15 5.62
C VAL A 111 13.99 4.98 6.88
N ASP A 112 14.43 6.22 6.74
CA ASP A 112 14.78 7.08 7.87
C ASP A 112 13.52 7.53 8.64
N ASN A 113 12.38 7.59 7.94
CA ASN A 113 11.08 7.89 8.51
C ASN A 113 10.16 6.66 8.63
N LEU A 114 10.61 5.45 8.32
CA LEU A 114 9.80 4.23 8.50
C LEU A 114 9.86 3.77 9.96
N LEU A 115 8.70 3.67 10.61
CA LEU A 115 8.63 3.07 11.95
C LEU A 115 8.77 1.56 11.83
N VAL A 116 9.78 0.97 12.46
CA VAL A 116 9.99 -0.49 12.47
C VAL A 116 9.91 -1.02 13.90
N SER A 117 9.23 -2.15 14.07
CA SER A 117 9.18 -2.88 15.33
C SER A 117 9.50 -4.35 15.08
N GLN A 118 10.43 -4.91 15.86
CA GLN A 118 10.73 -6.34 15.91
C GLN A 118 10.22 -6.90 17.24
N PRO A 119 8.98 -7.40 17.29
CA PRO A 119 8.39 -7.87 18.54
C PRO A 119 8.93 -9.24 18.96
N ASP A 120 8.86 -9.51 20.25
CA ASP A 120 9.23 -10.76 20.91
C ASP A 120 8.15 -11.84 20.76
N ASN A 121 6.87 -11.45 20.67
CA ASN A 121 5.72 -12.36 20.57
C ASN A 121 4.52 -11.74 19.82
N GLY A 122 3.56 -12.58 19.48
CA GLY A 122 2.37 -12.21 18.71
C GLY A 122 1.44 -11.22 19.41
N GLU A 123 1.27 -11.32 20.73
CA GLU A 123 0.48 -10.36 21.51
C GLU A 123 1.08 -8.96 21.42
N GLN A 124 2.39 -8.84 21.71
CA GLN A 124 3.12 -7.57 21.67
C GLN A 124 3.07 -6.95 20.27
N ALA A 125 3.26 -7.75 19.22
CA ALA A 125 3.16 -7.30 17.83
C ALA A 125 1.79 -6.63 17.53
N LEU A 126 0.71 -7.28 17.95
CA LEU A 126 -0.66 -6.80 17.71
C LEU A 126 -1.02 -5.59 18.61
N GLU A 127 -0.49 -5.52 19.83
CA GLU A 127 -0.64 -4.38 20.73
C GLU A 127 0.10 -3.13 20.22
N ILE A 128 1.30 -3.30 19.68
CA ILE A 128 2.06 -2.23 19.02
C ILE A 128 1.27 -1.72 17.80
N ALA A 129 0.80 -2.63 16.94
CA ALA A 129 -0.06 -2.26 15.81
C ALA A 129 -1.32 -1.51 16.26
N GLU A 130 -2.02 -2.00 17.31
CA GLU A 130 -3.20 -1.34 17.86
C GLU A 130 -2.88 0.09 18.32
N THR A 131 -1.77 0.27 19.04
CA THR A 131 -1.35 1.57 19.60
C THR A 131 -1.03 2.56 18.49
N LEU A 132 -0.28 2.13 17.47
CA LEU A 132 0.06 2.95 16.31
C LEU A 132 -1.20 3.38 15.54
N ILE A 133 -2.12 2.46 15.28
CA ILE A 133 -3.38 2.76 14.57
C ILE A 133 -4.26 3.70 15.40
N ARG A 134 -4.34 3.50 16.72
CA ARG A 134 -5.15 4.32 17.63
C ARG A 134 -4.63 5.75 17.74
N SER A 135 -3.32 5.98 17.55
CA SER A 135 -2.74 7.32 17.52
C SER A 135 -3.32 8.19 16.40
N GLY A 136 -3.83 7.58 15.32
CA GLY A 136 -4.32 8.27 14.13
C GLY A 136 -3.22 8.91 13.28
N GLY A 137 -1.94 8.71 13.63
CA GLY A 137 -0.79 9.30 12.94
C GLY A 137 -0.14 8.40 11.89
N VAL A 138 -0.66 7.19 11.65
CA VAL A 138 -0.08 6.21 10.72
C VAL A 138 -1.07 5.87 9.61
N ASP A 139 -0.64 6.02 8.36
CA ASP A 139 -1.43 5.81 7.16
C ASP A 139 -1.45 4.34 6.71
N VAL A 140 -0.35 3.62 6.90
CA VAL A 140 -0.21 2.19 6.60
C VAL A 140 0.58 1.48 7.68
N VAL A 141 0.06 0.34 8.12
CA VAL A 141 0.75 -0.58 9.04
C VAL A 141 0.83 -1.93 8.36
N VAL A 142 2.05 -2.46 8.20
CA VAL A 142 2.29 -3.81 7.67
C VAL A 142 2.73 -4.72 8.81
N VAL A 143 2.16 -5.93 8.87
CA VAL A 143 2.57 -6.98 9.80
C VAL A 143 3.12 -8.16 8.99
N ASP A 144 4.44 -8.37 9.08
CA ASP A 144 5.18 -9.42 8.37
C ASP A 144 5.77 -10.42 9.38
N SER A 145 5.17 -11.58 9.62
CA SER A 145 3.93 -12.10 9.03
C SER A 145 3.04 -12.75 10.08
N VAL A 146 1.79 -13.04 9.72
CA VAL A 146 0.83 -13.74 10.60
C VAL A 146 1.40 -15.07 11.09
N ALA A 147 2.20 -15.76 10.26
CA ALA A 147 2.77 -17.04 10.64
C ALA A 147 3.76 -16.91 11.81
N ALA A 148 4.47 -15.78 11.89
CA ALA A 148 5.43 -15.46 12.93
C ALA A 148 4.80 -14.79 14.18
N LEU A 149 3.49 -14.58 14.21
CA LEU A 149 2.78 -14.09 15.40
C LEU A 149 2.58 -15.24 16.40
N VAL A 150 3.67 -15.70 17.00
CA VAL A 150 3.69 -16.81 17.96
C VAL A 150 3.22 -16.31 19.33
N PRO A 151 2.17 -16.89 19.93
CA PRO A 151 1.71 -16.51 21.26
C PRO A 151 2.80 -16.67 22.32
N LYS A 152 2.83 -15.79 23.31
CA LYS A 152 3.81 -15.84 24.41
C LYS A 152 3.88 -17.22 25.10
N ALA A 153 2.71 -17.83 25.37
CA ALA A 153 2.63 -19.15 25.99
C ALA A 153 3.26 -20.27 25.14
N GLU A 154 3.31 -20.10 23.82
CA GLU A 154 3.94 -21.05 22.89
C GLU A 154 5.46 -20.90 22.87
N LEU A 155 5.96 -19.67 23.04
CA LEU A 155 7.40 -19.40 23.15
C LEU A 155 7.98 -19.84 24.49
N GLU A 156 7.21 -19.73 25.57
CA GLU A 156 7.63 -20.16 26.92
C GLU A 156 7.43 -21.66 27.17
N GLY A 157 6.65 -22.33 26.32
CA GLY A 157 6.38 -23.76 26.40
C GLY A 157 7.52 -24.63 25.90
N GLU A 158 7.44 -25.93 26.16
CA GLU A 158 8.43 -26.89 25.67
C GLU A 158 8.14 -27.32 24.22
N MET A 159 9.20 -27.57 23.44
CA MET A 159 9.06 -28.05 22.07
C MET A 159 8.33 -29.40 22.04
N GLY A 160 7.21 -29.45 21.34
CA GLY A 160 6.36 -30.64 21.24
C GLY A 160 5.16 -30.63 22.18
N GLU A 161 5.04 -29.63 23.06
CA GLU A 161 3.83 -29.44 23.86
C GLU A 161 2.64 -29.06 22.94
N PRO A 162 1.49 -29.74 23.05
CA PRO A 162 0.35 -29.49 22.17
C PRO A 162 -0.37 -28.19 22.54
N GLN A 163 -0.08 -27.12 21.82
CA GLN A 163 -0.73 -25.81 22.00
C GLN A 163 -1.75 -25.52 20.88
N MET A 164 -2.86 -26.27 20.87
CA MET A 164 -3.82 -26.23 19.77
C MET A 164 -4.57 -24.89 19.66
N GLY A 165 -4.34 -24.18 18.56
CA GLY A 165 -5.18 -23.07 18.12
C GLY A 165 -5.00 -21.76 18.89
N LEU A 166 -3.93 -21.61 19.68
CA LEU A 166 -3.64 -20.36 20.41
C LEU A 166 -3.52 -19.17 19.46
N GLN A 167 -2.72 -19.30 18.40
CA GLN A 167 -2.56 -18.25 17.40
C GLN A 167 -3.90 -17.85 16.74
N ALA A 168 -4.77 -18.83 16.45
CA ALA A 168 -6.09 -18.55 15.88
C ALA A 168 -7.01 -17.78 16.83
N ARG A 169 -6.93 -18.06 18.14
CA ARG A 169 -7.67 -17.32 19.18
C ARG A 169 -7.13 -15.90 19.34
N LEU A 170 -5.81 -15.75 19.39
CA LEU A 170 -5.12 -14.45 19.43
C LEU A 170 -5.57 -13.56 18.25
N MET A 171 -5.46 -14.07 17.03
CA MET A 171 -5.89 -13.35 15.82
C MET A 171 -7.38 -12.98 15.86
N SER A 172 -8.24 -13.88 16.35
CA SER A 172 -9.68 -13.62 16.47
C SER A 172 -10.00 -12.49 17.45
N GLN A 173 -9.28 -12.44 18.58
CA GLN A 173 -9.44 -11.38 19.57
C GLN A 173 -8.88 -10.05 19.07
N ALA A 174 -7.67 -10.06 18.50
CA ALA A 174 -7.01 -8.87 17.97
C ALA A 174 -7.84 -8.21 16.85
N LEU A 175 -8.25 -8.98 15.84
CA LEU A 175 -9.02 -8.44 14.71
C LEU A 175 -10.38 -7.87 15.11
N ARG A 176 -11.01 -8.44 16.15
CA ARG A 176 -12.27 -7.91 16.71
C ARG A 176 -12.10 -6.49 17.26
N LYS A 177 -10.95 -6.21 17.88
CA LYS A 177 -10.60 -4.86 18.38
C LYS A 177 -10.13 -3.95 17.24
N LEU A 178 -9.16 -4.43 16.44
CA LEU A 178 -8.48 -3.64 15.41
C LEU A 178 -9.44 -3.12 14.33
N THR A 179 -10.42 -3.92 13.89
CA THR A 179 -11.29 -3.55 12.76
C THR A 179 -11.99 -2.20 12.95
N ALA A 180 -12.50 -1.93 14.16
CA ALA A 180 -13.18 -0.67 14.46
C ALA A 180 -12.20 0.52 14.51
N ILE A 181 -11.00 0.31 15.04
CA ILE A 181 -9.98 1.35 15.21
C ILE A 181 -9.34 1.69 13.86
N VAL A 182 -9.06 0.67 13.04
CA VAL A 182 -8.61 0.78 11.65
C VAL A 182 -9.59 1.64 10.84
N SER A 183 -10.89 1.35 10.92
CA SER A 183 -11.90 2.14 10.21
C SER A 183 -11.95 3.61 10.64
N LYS A 184 -11.76 3.91 11.94
CA LYS A 184 -11.81 5.28 12.48
C LYS A 184 -10.55 6.09 12.16
N SER A 185 -9.38 5.46 12.25
CA SER A 185 -8.07 6.07 11.98
C SER A 185 -7.78 6.26 10.50
N ARG A 186 -8.51 5.57 9.62
CA ARG A 186 -8.22 5.51 8.18
C ARG A 186 -6.85 4.89 7.85
N THR A 187 -6.26 4.13 8.78
CA THR A 187 -5.03 3.37 8.51
C THR A 187 -5.33 2.18 7.60
N CYS A 188 -4.48 1.91 6.61
CA CYS A 188 -4.46 0.66 5.85
C CYS A 188 -3.66 -0.38 6.66
N LEU A 189 -4.34 -1.39 7.22
CA LEU A 189 -3.67 -2.45 7.98
C LEU A 189 -3.47 -3.68 7.08
N VAL A 190 -2.23 -3.98 6.73
CA VAL A 190 -1.86 -5.08 5.85
C VAL A 190 -1.21 -6.20 6.65
N PHE A 191 -1.77 -7.41 6.54
CA PHE A 191 -1.16 -8.62 7.06
C PHE A 191 -0.53 -9.40 5.91
N ILE A 192 0.76 -9.72 6.05
CA ILE A 192 1.42 -10.71 5.19
C ILE A 192 1.15 -12.09 5.79
N ASN A 193 0.87 -13.07 4.93
CA ASN A 193 0.60 -14.43 5.38
C ASN A 193 1.23 -15.46 4.45
N GLN A 194 1.52 -16.63 5.01
CA GLN A 194 2.06 -17.76 4.29
C GLN A 194 0.96 -18.78 3.98
N ILE A 195 1.20 -19.59 2.95
CA ILE A 195 0.35 -20.74 2.65
C ILE A 195 0.82 -21.94 3.49
N ARG A 196 -0.15 -22.73 3.94
CA ARG A 196 0.01 -24.07 4.52
C ARG A 196 -0.98 -25.01 3.85
N GLU A 197 -0.76 -26.30 3.95
CA GLU A 197 -1.69 -27.31 3.43
C GLU A 197 -2.48 -27.95 4.57
N LYS A 198 -3.77 -28.19 4.32
CA LYS A 198 -4.61 -28.98 5.22
C LYS A 198 -4.41 -30.47 4.95
N ILE A 199 -3.91 -31.18 5.95
CA ILE A 199 -3.79 -32.64 5.91
C ILE A 199 -5.19 -33.26 5.77
N GLY A 200 -5.32 -34.27 4.90
CA GLY A 200 -6.55 -35.06 4.74
C GLY A 200 -7.56 -34.51 3.73
N VAL A 201 -7.24 -33.46 2.97
CA VAL A 201 -8.09 -32.98 1.87
C VAL A 201 -7.79 -33.76 0.60
N MET A 202 -8.67 -34.70 0.22
CA MET A 202 -8.54 -35.51 -1.01
C MET A 202 -9.23 -34.88 -2.24
N PHE A 203 -10.07 -33.85 -2.06
CA PHE A 203 -10.79 -33.16 -3.14
C PHE A 203 -10.85 -31.65 -2.88
N GLY A 204 -10.61 -30.85 -3.92
CA GLY A 204 -10.57 -29.38 -3.84
C GLY A 204 -9.19 -28.80 -3.57
N ASN A 205 -9.13 -27.52 -3.17
CA ASN A 205 -7.85 -26.84 -2.86
C ASN A 205 -7.44 -27.12 -1.39
N PRO A 206 -6.30 -27.78 -1.13
CA PRO A 206 -5.81 -28.06 0.22
C PRO A 206 -5.19 -26.82 0.90
N GLU A 207 -4.91 -25.75 0.16
CA GLU A 207 -4.23 -24.58 0.68
C GLU A 207 -5.08 -23.81 1.71
N THR A 208 -4.41 -23.38 2.77
CA THR A 208 -4.94 -22.49 3.79
C THR A 208 -3.89 -21.47 4.20
N THR A 209 -4.29 -20.48 4.98
CA THR A 209 -3.39 -19.48 5.55
C THR A 209 -3.33 -19.65 7.06
N THR A 210 -2.25 -19.16 7.67
CA THR A 210 -2.01 -19.25 9.13
C THR A 210 -2.89 -18.27 9.92
N GLY A 211 -2.93 -18.41 11.26
CA GLY A 211 -3.75 -17.53 12.11
C GLY A 211 -5.25 -17.83 12.13
N GLY A 212 -5.66 -19.02 11.70
CA GLY A 212 -7.06 -19.46 11.72
C GLY A 212 -7.93 -18.79 10.65
N ARG A 213 -9.25 -18.67 10.92
CA ARG A 213 -10.22 -18.15 9.94
C ARG A 213 -10.54 -16.67 10.09
N ALA A 214 -10.21 -16.05 11.21
CA ALA A 214 -10.64 -14.68 11.53
C ALA A 214 -10.20 -13.68 10.46
N LEU A 215 -8.93 -13.69 10.08
CA LEU A 215 -8.39 -12.78 9.07
C LEU A 215 -9.14 -12.89 7.74
N LYS A 216 -9.49 -14.10 7.31
CA LYS A 216 -10.28 -14.34 6.10
C LYS A 216 -11.64 -13.63 6.12
N PHE A 217 -12.26 -13.46 7.29
CA PHE A 217 -13.56 -12.79 7.43
C PHE A 217 -13.42 -11.27 7.59
N TYR A 218 -12.49 -10.82 8.43
CA TYR A 218 -12.26 -9.41 8.73
C TYR A 218 -11.60 -8.65 7.59
N ALA A 219 -10.70 -9.29 6.83
CA ALA A 219 -10.07 -8.66 5.67
C ALA A 219 -11.12 -8.16 4.68
N SER A 220 -11.02 -6.90 4.28
CA SER A 220 -11.84 -6.32 3.22
C SER A 220 -11.33 -6.69 1.85
N MET A 221 -10.02 -6.86 1.71
CA MET A 221 -9.39 -7.41 0.52
C MET A 221 -8.42 -8.52 0.88
N ARG A 222 -8.36 -9.53 0.03
CA ARG A 222 -7.36 -10.60 0.10
C ARG A 222 -6.71 -10.75 -1.26
N VAL A 223 -5.39 -10.72 -1.31
CA VAL A 223 -4.58 -10.82 -2.52
C VAL A 223 -3.73 -12.08 -2.42
N ASP A 224 -3.91 -12.99 -3.38
CA ASP A 224 -3.09 -14.19 -3.57
C ASP A 224 -1.98 -13.83 -4.56
N ILE A 225 -0.73 -13.76 -4.09
CA ILE A 225 0.42 -13.39 -4.91
C ILE A 225 1.32 -14.61 -5.17
N ARG A 226 1.61 -14.87 -6.45
CA ARG A 226 2.40 -16.03 -6.88
C ARG A 226 3.39 -15.66 -7.95
N ARG A 227 4.61 -16.16 -7.81
CA ARG A 227 5.57 -16.21 -8.92
C ARG A 227 5.06 -17.22 -9.95
N ILE A 228 4.90 -16.79 -11.20
CA ILE A 228 4.43 -17.65 -12.31
C ILE A 228 5.57 -18.06 -13.25
N GLN A 229 6.59 -17.20 -13.43
CA GLN A 229 7.73 -17.51 -14.31
C GLN A 229 9.00 -16.79 -13.84
N ALA A 230 10.17 -17.36 -14.16
CA ALA A 230 11.46 -16.68 -14.04
C ALA A 230 11.69 -15.75 -15.24
N ILE A 231 12.15 -14.53 -14.99
CA ILE A 231 12.63 -13.61 -16.04
C ILE A 231 14.14 -13.81 -16.18
N LYS A 232 14.60 -14.05 -17.40
CA LYS A 232 16.00 -14.35 -17.69
C LYS A 232 16.59 -13.37 -18.71
N GLU A 233 17.84 -13.00 -18.48
CA GLU A 233 18.72 -12.32 -19.46
C GLU A 233 19.90 -13.25 -19.74
N GLY A 234 19.90 -13.87 -20.93
CA GLY A 234 20.79 -15.00 -21.21
C GLY A 234 20.56 -16.13 -20.20
N ASP A 235 21.63 -16.54 -19.51
CA ASP A 235 21.58 -17.60 -18.49
C ASP A 235 21.22 -17.12 -17.08
N LYS A 236 21.19 -15.79 -16.84
CA LYS A 236 20.97 -15.22 -15.51
C LYS A 236 19.48 -14.99 -15.26
N VAL A 237 18.98 -15.41 -14.10
CA VAL A 237 17.63 -15.06 -13.64
C VAL A 237 17.68 -13.67 -13.01
N VAL A 238 17.06 -12.69 -13.66
CA VAL A 238 17.08 -11.27 -13.26
C VAL A 238 15.80 -10.83 -12.55
N GLY A 239 14.77 -11.67 -12.55
CA GLY A 239 13.52 -11.35 -11.89
C GLY A 239 12.50 -12.47 -11.96
N SER A 240 11.27 -12.12 -11.62
CA SER A 240 10.13 -13.01 -11.58
C SER A 240 8.90 -12.34 -12.19
N ARG A 241 8.25 -13.02 -13.13
CA ARG A 241 6.88 -12.69 -13.51
C ARG A 241 5.98 -13.16 -12.37
N THR A 242 5.13 -12.26 -11.89
CA THR A 242 4.30 -12.46 -10.71
C THR A 242 2.85 -12.16 -11.05
N ARG A 243 1.95 -12.97 -10.50
CA ARG A 243 0.50 -12.80 -10.61
C ARG A 243 -0.06 -12.47 -9.23
N ALA A 244 -0.87 -11.43 -9.15
CA ALA A 244 -1.68 -11.10 -7.98
C ALA A 244 -3.16 -11.27 -8.29
N LYS A 245 -3.84 -12.15 -7.56
CA LYS A 245 -5.27 -12.41 -7.69
C LYS A 245 -6.04 -11.85 -6.50
N VAL A 246 -7.04 -11.02 -6.76
CA VAL A 246 -7.91 -10.45 -5.72
C VAL A 246 -8.98 -11.48 -5.35
N VAL A 247 -8.66 -12.42 -4.46
CA VAL A 247 -9.58 -13.52 -4.08
C VAL A 247 -10.74 -13.07 -3.19
N LYS A 248 -10.65 -11.87 -2.62
CA LYS A 248 -11.74 -11.23 -1.88
C LYS A 248 -11.65 -9.73 -2.06
N ASN A 249 -12.79 -9.08 -2.29
CA ASN A 249 -12.91 -7.64 -2.36
C ASN A 249 -14.29 -7.20 -1.83
N LYS A 250 -14.32 -6.30 -0.84
CA LYS A 250 -15.55 -5.72 -0.26
C LYS A 250 -15.81 -4.28 -0.74
N VAL A 251 -14.95 -3.71 -1.58
CA VAL A 251 -15.07 -2.32 -2.06
C VAL A 251 -15.18 -2.21 -3.58
N ALA A 252 -14.86 -3.26 -4.31
CA ALA A 252 -15.09 -3.40 -5.74
C ALA A 252 -15.29 -4.88 -6.12
N ALA A 253 -15.41 -5.17 -7.41
CA ALA A 253 -15.56 -6.53 -7.92
C ALA A 253 -14.34 -7.40 -7.55
N PRO A 254 -14.55 -8.59 -6.96
CA PRO A 254 -13.47 -9.55 -6.69
C PRO A 254 -13.06 -10.33 -7.95
N PHE A 255 -12.05 -11.20 -7.79
CA PHE A 255 -11.55 -12.18 -8.76
C PHE A 255 -10.85 -11.63 -10.00
N ARG A 256 -10.55 -10.33 -10.01
CA ARG A 256 -9.62 -9.74 -10.97
C ARG A 256 -8.18 -10.20 -10.65
N GLU A 257 -7.36 -10.24 -11.68
CA GLU A 257 -5.96 -10.64 -11.61
C GLU A 257 -5.10 -9.56 -12.28
N ALA A 258 -3.89 -9.38 -11.78
CA ALA A 258 -2.86 -8.55 -12.39
C ALA A 258 -1.58 -9.38 -12.55
N GLU A 259 -0.93 -9.26 -13.69
CA GLU A 259 0.39 -9.83 -13.90
C GLU A 259 1.42 -8.73 -14.14
N PHE A 260 2.54 -8.82 -13.46
CA PHE A 260 3.59 -7.81 -13.48
C PHE A 260 4.94 -8.45 -13.19
N ASP A 261 6.01 -7.71 -13.47
CA ASP A 261 7.37 -8.17 -13.25
C ASP A 261 7.90 -7.63 -11.93
N ILE A 262 8.57 -8.49 -11.16
CA ILE A 262 9.41 -8.12 -10.04
C ILE A 262 10.86 -8.37 -10.46
N LEU A 263 11.63 -7.30 -10.63
CA LEU A 263 13.06 -7.35 -10.97
C LEU A 263 13.88 -7.34 -9.68
N TYR A 264 14.88 -8.20 -9.59
CA TYR A 264 15.69 -8.29 -8.38
C TYR A 264 16.55 -7.04 -8.20
N GLY A 265 16.41 -6.38 -7.04
CA GLY A 265 17.10 -5.14 -6.73
C GLY A 265 16.39 -3.86 -7.19
N GLU A 266 15.34 -3.96 -8.01
CA GLU A 266 14.52 -2.80 -8.43
C GLU A 266 13.06 -2.88 -7.95
N GLY A 267 12.55 -4.08 -7.68
CA GLY A 267 11.17 -4.31 -7.25
C GLY A 267 10.20 -4.45 -8.42
N ILE A 268 8.95 -4.01 -8.21
CA ILE A 268 7.91 -4.05 -9.23
C ILE A 268 8.28 -3.09 -10.37
N SER A 269 8.33 -3.62 -11.59
CA SER A 269 8.62 -2.85 -12.79
C SER A 269 7.40 -2.06 -13.24
N ARG A 270 7.28 -0.80 -12.79
CA ARG A 270 6.19 0.12 -13.18
C ARG A 270 6.19 0.35 -14.69
N GLU A 271 7.35 0.59 -15.28
CA GLU A 271 7.49 0.84 -16.71
C GLU A 271 7.12 -0.40 -17.54
N GLY A 272 7.53 -1.59 -17.09
CA GLY A 272 7.16 -2.85 -17.74
C GLY A 272 5.65 -3.10 -17.70
N ASP A 273 5.02 -2.80 -16.56
CA ASP A 273 3.57 -2.87 -16.39
C ASP A 273 2.83 -1.93 -17.34
N LEU A 274 3.27 -0.67 -17.45
CA LEU A 274 2.67 0.31 -18.37
C LEU A 274 2.79 -0.11 -19.84
N VAL A 275 3.90 -0.72 -20.24
CA VAL A 275 4.07 -1.24 -21.61
C VAL A 275 3.10 -2.40 -21.87
N ASP A 276 3.03 -3.38 -20.97
CA ASP A 276 2.16 -4.54 -21.14
C ASP A 276 0.69 -4.12 -21.20
N LEU A 277 0.25 -3.32 -20.23
CA LEU A 277 -1.11 -2.82 -20.14
C LEU A 277 -1.45 -1.87 -21.29
N GLY A 278 -0.49 -1.03 -21.70
CA GLY A 278 -0.60 -0.13 -22.84
C GLY A 278 -0.89 -0.85 -24.14
N VAL A 279 -0.19 -1.96 -24.38
CA VAL A 279 -0.42 -2.82 -25.54
C VAL A 279 -1.76 -3.55 -25.42
N GLU A 280 -2.05 -4.16 -24.28
CA GLU A 280 -3.28 -4.92 -24.06
C GLU A 280 -4.53 -4.05 -24.28
N LYS A 281 -4.50 -2.81 -23.81
CA LYS A 281 -5.60 -1.86 -23.97
C LYS A 281 -5.57 -1.09 -25.28
N GLY A 282 -4.62 -1.35 -26.18
CA GLY A 282 -4.48 -0.65 -27.47
C GLY A 282 -4.27 0.85 -27.32
N VAL A 283 -3.57 1.27 -26.25
CA VAL A 283 -3.07 2.65 -26.07
C VAL A 283 -1.69 2.79 -26.70
N LEU A 284 -0.90 1.73 -26.66
CA LEU A 284 0.37 1.62 -27.38
C LEU A 284 0.16 0.93 -28.72
N GLU A 285 0.71 1.52 -29.77
CA GLU A 285 0.65 0.99 -31.12
C GLU A 285 1.82 0.04 -31.39
N LYS A 286 1.53 -1.13 -31.95
CA LYS A 286 2.54 -2.11 -32.39
C LYS A 286 2.62 -2.14 -33.91
N SER A 287 3.80 -1.85 -34.46
CA SER A 287 4.12 -2.03 -35.88
C SER A 287 5.26 -3.04 -36.02
N GLY A 288 4.90 -4.31 -36.24
CA GLY A 288 5.85 -5.42 -36.16
C GLY A 288 6.39 -5.56 -34.74
N THR A 289 7.70 -5.34 -34.56
CA THR A 289 8.36 -5.35 -33.26
C THR A 289 8.47 -3.97 -32.61
N TRP A 290 8.13 -2.89 -33.32
CA TRP A 290 8.20 -1.52 -32.80
C TRP A 290 6.98 -1.17 -31.96
N ILE A 291 7.20 -0.49 -30.83
CA ILE A 291 6.19 0.03 -29.92
C ILE A 291 6.21 1.56 -29.99
N SER A 292 5.05 2.19 -30.13
CA SER A 292 4.91 3.65 -30.21
C SER A 292 3.75 4.15 -29.33
N PHE A 293 3.85 5.39 -28.85
CA PHE A 293 2.81 6.09 -28.12
C PHE A 293 2.57 7.48 -28.73
N GLY A 294 1.34 7.78 -29.17
CA GLY A 294 1.02 9.09 -29.73
C GLY A 294 1.88 9.48 -30.96
N GLY A 295 2.31 8.50 -31.76
CA GLY A 295 3.21 8.69 -32.90
C GLY A 295 4.71 8.69 -32.57
N GLU A 296 5.10 8.72 -31.29
CA GLU A 296 6.49 8.66 -30.86
C GLU A 296 6.97 7.23 -30.70
N ARG A 297 8.12 6.88 -31.30
CA ARG A 297 8.69 5.53 -31.26
C ARG A 297 9.43 5.32 -29.94
N MET A 298 8.90 4.43 -29.10
CA MET A 298 9.48 4.11 -27.79
C MET A 298 10.62 3.09 -27.89
N GLY A 299 10.60 2.23 -28.91
CA GLY A 299 11.68 1.27 -29.12
C GLY A 299 11.22 -0.01 -29.83
N GLN A 300 12.20 -0.82 -30.20
CA GLN A 300 11.97 -2.14 -30.77
C GLN A 300 11.92 -3.19 -29.66
N GLY A 301 10.76 -3.81 -29.46
CA GLY A 301 10.52 -4.79 -28.41
C GLY A 301 10.17 -4.18 -27.06
N ARG A 302 9.68 -5.05 -26.15
CA ARG A 302 9.19 -4.68 -24.82
C ARG A 302 10.28 -4.05 -23.95
N GLU A 303 11.48 -4.64 -23.96
CA GLU A 303 12.58 -4.22 -23.08
C GLU A 303 13.08 -2.80 -23.42
N ASN A 304 13.29 -2.51 -24.71
CA ASN A 304 13.69 -1.18 -25.14
C ASN A 304 12.61 -0.12 -24.83
N ALA A 305 11.33 -0.46 -25.01
CA ALA A 305 10.23 0.44 -24.65
C ALA A 305 10.16 0.70 -23.13
N ARG A 306 10.48 -0.30 -22.30
CA ARG A 306 10.58 -0.14 -20.83
C ARG A 306 11.71 0.83 -20.46
N VAL A 307 12.91 0.63 -21.01
CA VAL A 307 14.07 1.51 -20.78
C VAL A 307 13.74 2.94 -21.21
N PHE A 308 13.11 3.11 -22.37
CA PHE A 308 12.66 4.42 -22.85
C PHE A 308 11.72 5.12 -21.86
N LEU A 309 10.73 4.42 -21.28
CA LEU A 309 9.84 5.00 -20.27
C LEU A 309 10.56 5.34 -18.96
N LYS A 310 11.61 4.60 -18.62
CA LYS A 310 12.43 4.86 -17.42
C LYS A 310 13.23 6.16 -17.58
N GLU A 311 13.69 6.44 -18.80
CA GLU A 311 14.44 7.65 -19.14
C GLU A 311 13.54 8.87 -19.42
N ASN A 312 12.31 8.66 -19.90
CA ASN A 312 11.37 9.71 -20.32
C ASN A 312 10.12 9.73 -19.42
N THR A 313 10.28 10.30 -18.23
CA THR A 313 9.22 10.28 -17.19
C THR A 313 7.98 11.06 -17.57
N ASP A 314 8.09 12.10 -18.39
CA ASP A 314 6.93 12.89 -18.84
C ASP A 314 6.03 12.06 -19.78
N ILE A 315 6.62 11.27 -20.67
CA ILE A 315 5.90 10.34 -21.55
C ILE A 315 5.30 9.21 -20.73
N ARG A 316 6.06 8.66 -19.77
CA ARG A 316 5.57 7.64 -18.83
C ARG A 316 4.32 8.12 -18.09
N ASP A 317 4.35 9.33 -17.53
CA ASP A 317 3.24 9.86 -16.75
C ASP A 317 2.04 10.20 -17.67
N LYS A 318 2.27 10.68 -18.91
CA LYS A 318 1.21 10.83 -19.92
C LYS A 318 0.54 9.49 -20.29
N LEU A 319 1.34 8.44 -20.48
CA LEU A 319 0.85 7.09 -20.77
C LEU A 319 0.02 6.54 -19.60
N GLU A 320 0.54 6.64 -18.38
CA GLU A 320 -0.18 6.20 -17.18
C GLU A 320 -1.51 6.95 -17.03
N ASN A 321 -1.54 8.26 -17.19
CA ASN A 321 -2.76 9.05 -17.11
C ASN A 321 -3.78 8.67 -18.18
N THR A 322 -3.31 8.35 -19.39
CA THR A 322 -4.16 7.88 -20.48
C THR A 322 -4.76 6.51 -20.14
N LEU A 323 -3.96 5.61 -19.59
CA LEU A 323 -4.42 4.29 -19.15
C LEU A 323 -5.39 4.36 -17.97
N ARG A 324 -5.10 5.18 -16.95
CA ARG A 324 -6.00 5.41 -15.80
C ARG A 324 -7.37 5.88 -16.27
N LYS A 325 -7.43 6.84 -17.20
CA LYS A 325 -8.69 7.30 -17.81
C LYS A 325 -9.42 6.18 -18.55
N LYS A 326 -8.71 5.40 -19.37
CA LYS A 326 -9.29 4.29 -20.14
C LYS A 326 -9.81 3.15 -19.27
N LEU A 327 -9.19 2.93 -18.12
CA LEU A 327 -9.56 1.90 -17.15
C LEU A 327 -10.53 2.42 -16.07
N GLU A 328 -10.94 3.69 -16.14
CA GLU A 328 -11.81 4.35 -15.17
C GLU A 328 -11.26 4.29 -13.73
N ILE A 329 -9.93 4.35 -13.60
CA ILE A 329 -9.23 4.33 -12.32
C ILE A 329 -9.05 5.77 -11.84
N PRO A 330 -9.40 6.09 -10.58
CA PRO A 330 -9.15 7.40 -10.00
C PRO A 330 -7.66 7.79 -10.04
N MET A 331 -7.40 9.09 -10.15
CA MET A 331 -6.03 9.60 -10.10
C MET A 331 -5.51 9.56 -8.64
N PRO A 332 -4.24 9.18 -8.41
CA PRO A 332 -3.63 9.25 -7.08
C PRO A 332 -3.78 10.66 -6.50
N GLY A 333 -4.28 10.76 -5.26
CA GLY A 333 -4.47 12.06 -4.58
C GLY A 333 -5.72 12.86 -4.99
N SER A 334 -6.55 12.40 -5.94
CA SER A 334 -7.78 13.11 -6.34
C SER A 334 -9.02 12.78 -5.50
N THR A 335 -8.93 11.83 -4.57
CA THR A 335 -9.98 11.65 -3.56
C THR A 335 -9.66 12.60 -2.41
N GLY A 336 -10.61 13.50 -2.11
CA GLY A 336 -10.44 14.56 -1.13
C GLY A 336 -9.79 14.04 0.16
N ALA A 337 -8.49 14.30 0.28
CA ALA A 337 -7.81 14.28 1.54
C ALA A 337 -8.46 15.40 2.36
N ALA A 338 -9.51 15.06 3.12
CA ALA A 338 -9.71 15.80 4.35
C ALA A 338 -8.39 15.62 5.10
N PRO A 339 -7.66 16.72 5.39
CA PRO A 339 -6.47 16.61 6.20
C PRO A 339 -6.88 15.86 7.46
N GLY A 340 -6.09 14.84 7.84
CA GLY A 340 -6.22 14.29 9.18
C GLY A 340 -6.15 15.45 10.18
N PRO A 341 -6.79 15.35 11.35
CA PRO A 341 -6.85 16.45 12.32
C PRO A 341 -5.48 16.97 12.78
N ASN A 342 -4.37 16.29 12.44
CA ASN A 342 -3.03 16.69 12.81
C ASN A 342 -2.17 16.93 11.57
N GLY A 343 -2.24 18.15 11.03
CA GLY A 343 -1.19 18.67 10.16
C GLY A 343 0.11 18.78 10.94
N HIS A 344 1.03 17.85 10.70
CA HIS A 344 2.43 18.09 11.02
C HIS A 344 2.97 19.05 9.97
N ALA A 345 2.90 20.35 10.30
CA ALA A 345 3.62 21.38 9.59
C ALA A 345 5.12 21.11 9.78
N ALA A 346 5.75 20.50 8.78
CA ALA A 346 7.19 20.59 8.63
C ALA A 346 7.52 22.07 8.38
N SER A 347 8.03 22.73 9.41
CA SER A 347 8.53 24.10 9.34
C SER A 347 9.79 24.12 8.47
N ALA A 348 9.62 24.31 7.16
CA ALA A 348 10.70 24.72 6.28
C ALA A 348 10.91 26.23 6.45
N SER A 349 11.75 26.62 7.40
CA SER A 349 12.32 27.96 7.44
C SER A 349 13.30 28.10 6.27
N ALA A 350 12.80 28.56 5.12
CA ALA A 350 13.61 29.00 4.00
C ALA A 350 14.22 30.37 4.32
N GLU A 351 15.40 30.37 4.93
CA GLU A 351 16.22 31.57 5.03
C GLU A 351 16.90 31.82 3.67
N LYS A 352 16.43 32.85 2.95
CA LYS A 352 17.03 33.30 1.68
C LYS A 352 18.38 33.97 1.95
N PRO A 353 19.45 33.65 1.21
CA PRO A 353 20.68 34.44 1.28
C PRO A 353 20.46 35.80 0.60
N GLN A 354 20.63 36.89 1.36
CA GLN A 354 20.67 38.25 0.81
C GLN A 354 21.94 38.44 -0.02
N VAL A 355 21.77 38.66 -1.32
CA VAL A 355 22.81 39.18 -2.21
C VAL A 355 22.95 40.68 -1.94
N LYS A 356 24.03 41.10 -1.27
CA LYS A 356 24.43 42.50 -1.22
C LYS A 356 25.14 42.87 -2.52
N SER A 357 24.51 43.72 -3.31
CA SER A 357 25.13 44.47 -4.40
C SER A 357 26.08 45.53 -3.81
N ALA A 358 27.33 45.51 -4.24
CA ALA A 358 28.24 46.64 -4.07
C ALA A 358 28.81 46.98 -5.44
N ALA A 359 28.36 48.09 -6.01
CA ALA A 359 28.95 48.69 -7.19
C ALA A 359 29.13 50.20 -6.95
N ALA A 360 30.36 50.62 -7.26
CA ALA A 360 30.81 51.94 -7.68
C ALA A 360 31.04 53.03 -6.60
N GLY A 361 32.26 53.57 -6.66
CA GLY A 361 32.65 54.80 -5.98
C GLY A 361 34.16 55.01 -5.98
N ALA A 362 34.77 55.12 -7.16
CA ALA A 362 36.11 55.66 -7.30
C ALA A 362 36.08 57.18 -7.04
N ASP A 363 36.96 57.70 -6.19
CA ASP A 363 37.66 58.94 -6.52
C ASP A 363 38.97 59.09 -5.72
N ALA A 364 39.92 59.74 -6.37
CA ALA A 364 41.28 59.96 -5.96
C ALA A 364 41.41 61.12 -4.96
N SER A 365 42.44 61.06 -4.11
CA SER A 365 43.60 61.98 -4.19
C SER A 365 44.22 62.31 -2.82
N LYS A 366 45.56 62.48 -2.88
CA LYS A 366 46.44 63.29 -2.03
C LYS A 366 46.89 62.72 -0.66
N ALA A 367 48.14 62.25 -0.67
CA ALA A 367 49.32 62.96 -0.15
C ALA A 367 50.22 62.12 0.80
N ARG A 368 51.43 61.86 0.28
CA ARG A 368 52.76 61.64 0.92
C ARG A 368 53.02 62.45 2.21
N PRO A 369 54.18 62.28 2.91
CA PRO A 369 55.21 61.21 2.90
C PRO A 369 55.77 60.85 4.32
N ALA A 370 56.90 60.12 4.31
CA ALA A 370 57.94 59.90 5.34
C ALA A 370 57.80 58.57 6.10
N ARG A 371 58.83 57.71 6.19
CA ARG A 371 60.26 57.84 5.90
C ARG A 371 60.83 56.46 5.61
#